data_AF-A0A8V0ZCF3-F1
#
_entry.id   AF-A0A8V0ZCF3-F1
#
_cell.length_a   1.000
_cell.length_b   1.000
_cell.length_c   1.000
_cell.angle_alpha   90.00
_cell.angle_beta   90.00
_cell.angle_gamma   90.00
#
_symmetry.space_group_name_H-M   'P 1'
#
loop_
_entity.id
_entity.type
_entity.pdbx_description
1 polymer ?
#
loop_
_entity_poly.entity_id
_entity_poly.type
_entity_poly.pdbx_seq_one_letter_code
_entity_poly.pdbx_strand_id
1 'polypeptide(L)'
;MSSDFESYEQDFAVLTADITGRIGRVPKLLGDEKKQMVANIEKQLEEARELLEQMELEVREIPPQSRGMYSSRMRSYKQEMGKLEADFKRSRIAYSDEVRNELLGDDGNSSENQRAHLLDNTERLERSSRRLEAGYQIAVETEQIGQEMLENLSHDREKIQRARERLRETDANLGKSSRILTGMLRSSKLWRRQGLKIWLAAMGFGLLSLLLKNKQDHPKPNFARCSGSLHHPHHRGGYFFFCPGTLISLFCTKRQQTACSE
;
A
#
# COMPACT_ATOMS: atom_id res chain seq x y z
N MET A 1 15.55 7.22 8.34
CA MET A 1 15.45 6.55 9.66
C MET A 1 15.49 5.06 9.40
N SER A 2 16.71 4.53 9.33
CA SER A 2 17.04 3.13 9.02
C SER A 2 18.55 2.82 9.18
N SER A 3 19.39 3.86 9.29
CA SER A 3 20.85 3.76 9.46
C SER A 3 21.27 2.92 10.66
N ASP A 4 20.56 3.08 11.77
CA ASP A 4 21.06 2.65 13.07
C ASP A 4 20.81 1.13 13.23
N PHE A 5 19.63 0.66 12.78
CA PHE A 5 19.37 -0.77 12.57
C PHE A 5 20.37 -1.42 11.60
N GLU A 6 20.73 -0.75 10.49
CA GLU A 6 21.70 -1.29 9.53
C GLU A 6 23.12 -1.38 10.12
N SER A 7 23.53 -0.43 10.99
CA SER A 7 24.80 -0.56 11.72
C SER A 7 24.79 -1.72 12.73
N TYR A 8 23.72 -1.89 13.50
CA TYR A 8 23.61 -3.01 14.44
C TYR A 8 23.55 -4.37 13.71
N GLU A 9 22.90 -4.43 12.54
CA GLU A 9 22.88 -5.62 11.67
C GLU A 9 24.30 -5.98 11.18
N GLN A 10 25.10 -4.97 10.81
CA GLN A 10 26.50 -5.15 10.41
C GLN A 10 27.40 -5.60 11.58
N ASP A 11 27.29 -4.97 12.75
CA ASP A 11 28.08 -5.32 13.93
C ASP A 11 27.75 -6.74 14.43
N PHE A 12 26.46 -7.11 14.43
CA PHE A 12 26.03 -8.47 14.76
C PHE A 12 26.62 -9.51 13.78
N ALA A 13 26.64 -9.22 12.47
CA ALA A 13 27.22 -10.11 11.46
C ALA A 13 28.75 -10.29 11.64
N VAL A 14 29.47 -9.25 12.04
CA VAL A 14 30.91 -9.34 12.33
C VAL A 14 31.16 -10.15 13.61
N LEU A 15 30.38 -9.89 14.68
CA LEU A 15 30.55 -10.54 15.97
C LEU A 15 30.22 -12.05 15.90
N THR A 16 29.13 -12.42 15.24
CA THR A 16 28.74 -13.83 15.04
C THR A 16 29.77 -14.61 14.21
N ALA A 17 30.40 -13.99 13.22
CA ALA A 17 31.47 -14.60 12.45
C ALA A 17 32.73 -14.87 13.30
N ASP A 18 33.16 -13.91 14.14
CA ASP A 18 34.30 -14.09 15.05
C ASP A 18 34.00 -15.16 16.12
N ILE A 19 32.81 -15.11 16.74
CA ILE A 19 32.37 -16.14 17.71
C ILE A 19 32.41 -17.53 17.07
N THR A 20 31.86 -17.70 15.86
CA THR A 20 31.87 -18.99 15.14
C THR A 20 33.30 -19.48 14.87
N GLY A 21 34.18 -18.59 14.41
CA GLY A 21 35.60 -18.89 14.21
C GLY A 21 36.32 -19.31 15.50
N ARG A 22 35.97 -18.70 16.64
CA ARG A 22 36.53 -19.04 17.95
C ARG A 22 35.99 -20.34 18.52
N ILE A 23 34.69 -20.61 18.40
CA ILE A 23 34.05 -21.90 18.76
C ILE A 23 34.78 -23.07 18.08
N GLY A 24 35.08 -22.94 16.79
CA GLY A 24 35.86 -23.95 16.04
C GLY A 24 37.31 -24.17 16.50
N ARG A 25 37.85 -23.26 17.34
CA ARG A 25 39.20 -23.37 17.93
C ARG A 25 39.17 -23.90 19.36
N VAL A 26 38.07 -23.76 20.11
CA VAL A 26 37.92 -24.23 21.51
C VAL A 26 38.31 -25.70 21.71
N PRO A 27 37.95 -26.67 20.84
CA PRO A 27 38.36 -28.07 21.01
C PRO A 27 39.87 -28.31 20.87
N LYS A 28 40.59 -27.42 20.17
CA LYS A 28 42.03 -27.54 19.87
C LYS A 28 42.93 -26.93 20.94
N LEU A 29 42.35 -26.20 21.90
CA LEU A 29 43.06 -25.53 22.99
C LEU A 29 42.91 -26.32 24.29
N LEU A 30 43.92 -26.23 25.15
CA LEU A 30 44.06 -26.97 26.40
C LEU A 30 44.38 -26.01 27.56
N GLY A 31 44.20 -26.47 28.80
CA GLY A 31 44.58 -25.72 30.00
C GLY A 31 43.91 -24.34 30.12
N ASP A 32 44.69 -23.34 30.55
CA ASP A 32 44.18 -22.00 30.85
C ASP A 32 43.92 -21.14 29.61
N GLU A 33 44.64 -21.34 28.50
CA GLU A 33 44.32 -20.70 27.21
C GLU A 33 42.90 -21.03 26.77
N LYS A 34 42.46 -22.28 26.97
CA LYS A 34 41.08 -22.71 26.71
C LYS A 34 40.09 -21.98 27.62
N LYS A 35 40.37 -21.86 28.93
CA LYS A 35 39.48 -21.16 29.87
C LYS A 35 39.32 -19.69 29.49
N GLN A 36 40.42 -19.01 29.14
CA GLN A 36 40.39 -17.63 28.66
C GLN A 36 39.57 -17.50 27.36
N MET A 37 39.76 -18.41 26.41
CA MET A 37 38.98 -18.41 25.17
C MET A 37 37.48 -18.69 25.39
N VAL A 38 37.13 -19.60 26.30
CA VAL A 38 35.73 -19.87 26.70
C VAL A 38 35.10 -18.62 27.33
N ALA A 39 35.78 -17.96 28.27
CA ALA A 39 35.30 -16.72 28.89
C ALA A 39 35.16 -15.56 27.88
N ASN A 40 36.11 -15.43 26.94
CA ASN A 40 36.02 -14.44 25.87
C ASN A 40 34.81 -14.70 24.95
N ILE A 41 34.53 -15.96 24.58
CA ILE A 41 33.35 -16.31 23.80
C ILE A 41 32.06 -16.06 24.59
N GLU A 42 32.03 -16.35 25.89
CA GLU A 42 30.87 -16.04 26.75
C GLU A 42 30.58 -14.53 26.80
N LYS A 43 31.63 -13.69 26.86
CA LYS A 43 31.47 -12.23 26.76
C LYS A 43 30.97 -11.77 25.39
N GLN A 44 31.55 -12.28 24.30
CA GLN A 44 31.11 -11.92 22.94
C GLN A 44 29.69 -12.41 22.64
N LEU A 45 29.27 -13.56 23.19
CA LEU A 45 27.88 -14.00 23.12
C LEU A 45 26.92 -13.05 23.85
N GLU A 46 27.33 -12.45 24.97
CA GLU A 46 26.50 -11.44 25.65
C GLU A 46 26.42 -10.13 24.85
N GLU A 47 27.54 -9.64 24.32
CA GLU A 47 27.58 -8.49 23.39
C GLU A 47 26.66 -8.71 22.16
N ALA A 48 26.56 -9.95 21.66
CA ALA A 48 25.63 -10.32 20.59
C ALA A 48 24.15 -10.28 21.03
N ARG A 49 23.83 -10.58 22.31
CA ARG A 49 22.47 -10.46 22.86
C ARG A 49 22.08 -8.99 23.00
N GLU A 50 22.97 -8.16 23.54
CA GLU A 50 22.74 -6.71 23.68
C GLU A 50 22.42 -6.06 22.33
N LEU A 51 23.18 -6.39 21.26
CA LEU A 51 22.90 -5.93 19.89
C LEU A 51 21.54 -6.43 19.36
N LEU A 52 21.15 -7.68 19.66
CA LEU A 52 19.85 -8.22 19.29
C LEU A 52 18.68 -7.51 19.99
N GLU A 53 18.85 -7.16 21.27
CA GLU A 53 17.85 -6.38 22.02
C GLU A 53 17.74 -4.95 21.48
N GLN A 54 18.86 -4.29 21.17
CA GLN A 54 18.85 -2.97 20.52
C GLN A 54 18.14 -3.00 19.17
N MET A 55 18.47 -3.96 18.30
CA MET A 55 17.76 -4.12 17.02
C MET A 55 16.26 -4.42 17.21
N GLU A 56 15.85 -5.13 18.26
CA GLU A 56 14.42 -5.38 18.55
C GLU A 56 13.69 -4.12 19.04
N LEU A 57 14.37 -3.22 19.75
CA LEU A 57 13.84 -1.90 20.11
C LEU A 57 13.64 -1.03 18.86
N GLU A 58 14.63 -0.92 17.99
CA GLU A 58 14.54 -0.20 16.70
C GLU A 58 13.33 -0.67 15.87
N VAL A 59 13.11 -1.99 15.76
CA VAL A 59 11.98 -2.56 15.01
C VAL A 59 10.62 -2.20 15.61
N ARG A 60 10.54 -1.86 16.90
CA ARG A 60 9.29 -1.37 17.53
C ARG A 60 8.99 0.09 17.16
N GLU A 61 10.00 0.89 16.86
CA GLU A 61 9.83 2.29 16.41
C GLU A 61 9.47 2.39 14.92
N ILE A 62 9.92 1.44 14.10
CA ILE A 62 9.60 1.38 12.65
C ILE A 62 8.07 1.33 12.42
N PRO A 63 7.48 2.16 11.52
CA PRO A 63 6.06 2.14 11.21
C PRO A 63 5.52 0.75 10.78
N PRO A 64 4.27 0.40 11.14
CA PRO A 64 3.73 -0.95 10.90
C PRO A 64 3.68 -1.37 9.42
N GLN A 65 3.70 -0.40 8.50
CA GLN A 65 3.67 -0.63 7.05
C GLN A 65 4.98 -1.27 6.52
N SER A 66 6.13 -0.96 7.11
CA SER A 66 7.45 -1.49 6.72
C SER A 66 7.99 -2.54 7.71
N ARG A 67 7.46 -2.56 8.94
CA ARG A 67 7.89 -3.45 10.04
C ARG A 67 7.95 -4.94 9.66
N GLY A 68 7.04 -5.42 8.79
CA GLY A 68 6.96 -6.83 8.40
C GLY A 68 8.27 -7.44 7.85
N MET A 69 9.03 -6.70 7.04
CA MET A 69 10.33 -7.16 6.53
C MET A 69 11.37 -7.27 7.66
N TYR A 70 11.41 -6.30 8.57
CA TYR A 70 12.36 -6.27 9.68
C TYR A 70 12.02 -7.34 10.73
N SER A 71 10.74 -7.56 11.04
CA SER A 71 10.31 -8.67 11.92
C SER A 71 10.55 -10.07 11.34
N SER A 72 10.77 -10.18 10.03
CA SER A 72 11.23 -11.44 9.42
C SER A 72 12.74 -11.63 9.62
N ARG A 73 13.55 -10.59 9.34
CA ARG A 73 15.01 -10.61 9.58
C ARG A 73 15.36 -10.85 11.05
N MET A 74 14.66 -10.17 11.95
CA MET A 74 14.81 -10.34 13.41
C MET A 74 14.60 -11.77 13.89
N ARG A 75 13.66 -12.52 13.27
CA ARG A 75 13.47 -13.95 13.57
C ARG A 75 14.64 -14.81 13.09
N SER A 76 15.24 -14.49 11.95
CA SER A 76 16.45 -15.18 11.46
C SER A 76 17.64 -14.97 12.40
N TYR A 77 17.92 -13.74 12.83
CA TYR A 77 19.02 -13.46 13.75
C TYR A 77 18.84 -14.09 15.14
N LYS A 78 17.60 -14.13 15.66
CA LYS A 78 17.29 -14.88 16.89
C LYS A 78 17.53 -16.39 16.73
N GLN A 79 17.22 -16.97 15.56
CA GLN A 79 17.50 -18.37 15.28
C GLN A 79 19.02 -18.65 15.15
N GLU A 80 19.77 -17.73 14.53
CA GLU A 80 21.22 -17.81 14.40
C GLU A 80 21.93 -17.73 15.76
N MET A 81 21.51 -16.81 16.62
CA MET A 81 22.02 -16.71 17.99
C MET A 81 21.77 -18.02 18.78
N GLY A 82 20.57 -18.60 18.66
CA GLY A 82 20.25 -19.89 19.27
C GLY A 82 21.12 -21.05 18.76
N LYS A 83 21.57 -21.02 17.50
CA LYS A 83 22.55 -21.98 16.96
C LYS A 83 23.95 -21.75 17.55
N LEU A 84 24.44 -20.52 17.55
CA LEU A 84 25.76 -20.17 18.12
C LEU A 84 25.88 -20.63 19.58
N GLU A 85 24.83 -20.41 20.38
CA GLU A 85 24.79 -20.91 21.76
C GLU A 85 24.85 -22.44 21.85
N ALA A 86 24.15 -23.15 20.97
CA ALA A 86 24.13 -24.61 20.96
C ALA A 86 25.49 -25.18 20.54
N ASP A 87 26.12 -24.58 19.52
CA ASP A 87 27.44 -24.97 19.03
C ASP A 87 28.54 -24.68 20.06
N PHE A 88 28.47 -23.54 20.77
CA PHE A 88 29.35 -23.25 21.90
C PHE A 88 29.18 -24.25 23.05
N LYS A 89 27.94 -24.56 23.45
CA LYS A 89 27.65 -25.58 24.47
C LYS A 89 28.20 -26.94 24.04
N ARG A 90 28.06 -27.32 22.76
CA ARG A 90 28.62 -28.56 22.18
C ARG A 90 30.15 -28.56 22.18
N SER A 91 30.83 -27.49 21.76
CA SER A 91 32.30 -27.42 21.78
C SER A 91 32.88 -27.47 23.19
N ARG A 92 32.12 -27.00 24.18
CA ARG A 92 32.45 -27.10 25.62
C ARG A 92 32.27 -28.52 26.16
N ILE A 93 31.21 -29.23 25.75
CA ILE A 93 30.91 -30.60 26.20
C ILE A 93 31.82 -31.65 25.55
N ALA A 94 32.28 -31.45 24.31
CA ALA A 94 33.21 -32.35 23.61
C ALA A 94 34.57 -32.55 24.34
N TYR A 95 34.84 -31.78 25.41
CA TYR A 95 35.97 -31.95 26.31
C TYR A 95 35.68 -32.87 27.51
N SER A 96 34.41 -33.05 27.87
CA SER A 96 34.01 -33.77 29.09
C SER A 96 34.04 -35.29 28.95
N ASP A 97 33.74 -35.82 27.76
CA ASP A 97 33.69 -37.29 27.57
C ASP A 97 35.09 -37.90 27.43
N GLU A 98 36.02 -37.24 26.72
CA GLU A 98 37.42 -37.69 26.62
C GLU A 98 38.08 -37.81 28.01
N VAL A 99 38.01 -36.75 28.82
CA VAL A 99 38.61 -36.71 30.17
C VAL A 99 37.91 -37.68 31.14
N ARG A 100 36.60 -37.92 30.98
CA ARG A 100 35.86 -38.84 31.83
C ARG A 100 36.16 -40.30 31.49
N ASN A 101 36.46 -40.61 30.23
CA ASN A 101 36.82 -41.96 29.80
C ASN A 101 38.23 -42.36 30.26
N GLU A 102 39.17 -41.40 30.37
CA GLU A 102 40.50 -41.64 30.95
C GLU A 102 40.49 -41.75 32.48
N LEU A 103 39.52 -41.13 33.17
CA LEU A 103 39.45 -41.11 34.65
C LEU A 103 38.64 -42.26 35.27
N LEU A 104 37.95 -43.08 34.46
CA LEU A 104 37.10 -44.20 34.93
C LEU A 104 37.69 -45.59 34.62
N GLY A 105 39.01 -45.67 34.45
CA GLY A 105 39.75 -46.93 34.34
C GLY A 105 40.41 -47.35 35.66
N ASP A 106 39.62 -47.76 36.66
CA ASP A 106 40.11 -48.68 37.72
C ASP A 106 38.96 -49.50 38.35
N ASP A 107 39.30 -50.70 38.82
CA ASP A 107 38.37 -51.78 39.15
C ASP A 107 37.77 -51.71 40.57
N GLY A 108 36.57 -52.28 40.75
CA GLY A 108 36.21 -52.91 42.03
C GLY A 108 35.04 -52.36 42.87
N ASN A 109 33.82 -52.23 42.32
CA ASN A 109 32.58 -52.32 43.14
C ASN A 109 31.32 -52.70 42.32
N SER A 110 31.22 -53.95 41.87
CA SER A 110 30.21 -54.33 40.85
C SER A 110 28.74 -54.32 41.30
N SER A 111 28.44 -54.38 42.60
CA SER A 111 27.06 -54.42 43.12
C SER A 111 26.44 -53.03 43.27
N GLU A 112 27.06 -52.16 44.08
CA GLU A 112 26.51 -50.83 44.35
C GLU A 112 26.62 -49.90 43.14
N ASN A 113 27.67 -50.02 42.31
CA ASN A 113 27.73 -49.23 41.07
C ASN A 113 26.65 -49.65 40.06
N GLN A 114 26.27 -50.94 39.97
CA GLN A 114 25.14 -51.37 39.15
C GLN A 114 23.82 -50.78 39.67
N ARG A 115 23.60 -50.78 40.99
CA ARG A 115 22.42 -50.15 41.60
C ARG A 115 22.38 -48.64 41.35
N ALA A 116 23.51 -47.94 41.50
CA ALA A 116 23.64 -46.53 41.21
C ALA A 116 23.41 -46.22 39.72
N HIS A 117 23.93 -47.04 38.81
CA HIS A 117 23.69 -46.91 37.37
C HIS A 117 22.23 -47.15 36.98
N LEU A 118 21.53 -48.08 37.62
CA LEU A 118 20.11 -48.30 37.38
C LEU A 118 19.28 -47.10 37.88
N LEU A 119 19.61 -46.56 39.06
CA LEU A 119 18.97 -45.34 39.59
C LEU A 119 19.24 -44.11 38.70
N ASP A 120 20.48 -43.90 38.22
CA ASP A 120 20.80 -42.84 37.24
C ASP A 120 20.01 -43.01 35.94
N ASN A 121 19.91 -44.24 35.41
CA ASN A 121 19.11 -44.49 34.22
C ASN A 121 17.61 -44.21 34.46
N THR A 122 17.07 -44.60 35.62
CA THR A 122 15.68 -44.28 36.00
C THR A 122 15.47 -42.76 36.12
N GLU A 123 16.38 -42.04 36.77
CA GLU A 123 16.28 -40.58 36.96
C GLU A 123 16.47 -39.83 35.62
N ARG A 124 17.35 -40.31 34.74
CA ARG A 124 17.51 -39.79 33.37
C ARG A 124 16.28 -40.06 32.51
N LEU A 125 15.67 -41.24 32.63
CA LEU A 125 14.42 -41.58 31.94
C LEU A 125 13.28 -40.69 32.44
N GLU A 126 13.15 -40.49 33.75
CA GLU A 126 12.12 -39.63 34.35
C GLU A 126 12.30 -38.16 33.92
N ARG A 127 13.54 -37.63 33.92
CA ARG A 127 13.85 -36.31 33.35
C ARG A 127 13.53 -36.24 31.86
N SER A 128 13.80 -37.30 31.10
CA SER A 128 13.46 -37.33 29.68
C SER A 128 11.95 -37.37 29.45
N SER A 129 11.20 -38.10 30.27
CA SER A 129 9.73 -38.14 30.25
C SER A 129 9.14 -36.76 30.53
N ARG A 130 9.60 -36.08 31.60
CA ARG A 130 9.17 -34.70 31.93
C ARG A 130 9.48 -33.71 30.80
N ARG A 131 10.62 -33.86 30.11
CA ARG A 131 10.98 -33.04 28.94
C ARG A 131 10.10 -33.32 27.71
N LEU A 132 9.74 -34.59 27.48
CA LEU A 132 8.84 -34.99 26.40
C LEU A 132 7.41 -34.49 26.65
N GLU A 133 6.93 -34.58 27.89
CA GLU A 133 5.62 -34.08 28.31
C GLU A 133 5.52 -32.55 28.18
N ALA A 134 6.53 -31.81 28.66
CA ALA A 134 6.60 -30.36 28.47
C ALA A 134 6.73 -29.99 26.97
N GLY A 135 7.51 -30.75 26.19
CA GLY A 135 7.63 -30.55 24.75
C GLY A 135 6.32 -30.81 24.00
N TYR A 136 5.54 -31.81 24.43
CA TYR A 136 4.21 -32.10 23.91
C TYR A 136 3.22 -30.97 24.23
N GLN A 137 3.21 -30.47 25.47
CA GLN A 137 2.38 -29.32 25.85
C GLN A 137 2.70 -28.09 24.97
N ILE A 138 3.99 -27.75 24.83
CA ILE A 138 4.43 -26.63 23.98
C ILE A 138 4.03 -26.85 22.51
N ALA A 139 4.07 -28.09 22.01
CA ALA A 139 3.63 -28.41 20.65
C ALA A 139 2.12 -28.18 20.46
N VAL A 140 1.29 -28.57 21.43
CA VAL A 140 -0.17 -28.34 21.40
C VAL A 140 -0.50 -26.85 21.51
N GLU A 141 0.18 -26.11 22.39
CA GLU A 141 0.05 -24.64 22.48
C GLU A 141 0.45 -23.97 21.16
N THR A 142 1.53 -24.45 20.51
CA THR A 142 1.99 -23.95 19.21
C THR A 142 1.00 -24.28 18.08
N GLU A 143 0.34 -25.45 18.11
CA GLU A 143 -0.73 -25.81 17.17
C GLU A 143 -1.93 -24.87 17.30
N GLN A 144 -2.36 -24.56 18.53
CA GLN A 144 -3.46 -23.63 18.80
C GLN A 144 -3.15 -22.21 18.31
N ILE A 145 -1.96 -21.68 18.60
CA ILE A 145 -1.54 -20.36 18.10
C ILE A 145 -1.41 -20.38 16.57
N GLY A 146 -0.96 -21.50 15.99
CA GLY A 146 -0.93 -21.70 14.54
C GLY A 146 -2.32 -21.66 13.89
N GLN A 147 -3.32 -22.29 14.52
CA GLN A 147 -4.72 -22.24 14.09
C GLN A 147 -5.28 -20.80 14.16
N GLU A 148 -5.04 -20.08 15.27
CA GLU A 148 -5.46 -18.68 15.42
C GLU A 148 -4.80 -17.77 14.37
N MET A 149 -3.52 -17.99 14.06
CA MET A 149 -2.84 -17.27 12.97
C MET A 149 -3.48 -17.53 11.61
N LEU A 150 -3.88 -18.77 11.30
CA LEU A 150 -4.57 -19.09 10.05
C LEU A 150 -5.96 -18.47 9.96
N GLU A 151 -6.70 -18.44 11.07
CA GLU A 151 -8.00 -17.76 11.16
C GLU A 151 -7.86 -16.24 10.92
N ASN A 152 -6.92 -15.59 11.63
CA ASN A 152 -6.61 -14.17 11.47
C ASN A 152 -6.18 -13.83 10.03
N LEU A 153 -5.32 -14.65 9.41
CA LEU A 153 -4.93 -14.48 8.00
C LEU A 153 -6.11 -14.65 7.03
N SER A 154 -7.07 -15.54 7.33
CA SER A 154 -8.28 -15.71 6.53
C SER A 154 -9.19 -14.47 6.61
N HIS A 155 -9.34 -13.90 7.81
CA HIS A 155 -10.11 -12.69 8.06
C HIS A 155 -9.45 -11.46 7.41
N ASP A 156 -8.13 -11.33 7.48
CA ASP A 156 -7.40 -10.24 6.80
C ASP A 156 -7.46 -10.36 5.28
N ARG A 157 -7.40 -11.58 4.71
CA ARG A 157 -7.67 -11.81 3.29
C ARG A 157 -9.08 -11.32 2.92
N GLU A 158 -10.07 -11.59 3.76
CA GLU A 158 -11.45 -11.14 3.53
C GLU A 158 -11.58 -9.61 3.63
N LYS A 159 -10.91 -8.95 4.60
CA LYS A 159 -10.81 -7.47 4.67
C LYS A 159 -10.21 -6.90 3.39
N ILE A 160 -9.11 -7.46 2.90
CA ILE A 160 -8.45 -7.01 1.66
C ILE A 160 -9.37 -7.20 0.45
N GLN A 161 -10.11 -8.31 0.37
CA GLN A 161 -11.10 -8.54 -0.69
C GLN A 161 -12.24 -7.51 -0.63
N ARG A 162 -12.83 -7.26 0.55
CA ARG A 162 -13.86 -6.22 0.74
C ARG A 162 -13.34 -4.82 0.40
N ALA A 163 -12.09 -4.50 0.75
CA ALA A 163 -11.47 -3.22 0.43
C ALA A 163 -11.26 -3.06 -1.10
N ARG A 164 -10.81 -4.11 -1.79
CA ARG A 164 -10.68 -4.12 -3.25
C ARG A 164 -12.02 -3.95 -3.96
N GLU A 165 -13.08 -4.61 -3.48
CA GLU A 165 -14.41 -4.46 -4.08
C GLU A 165 -14.97 -3.04 -3.86
N ARG A 166 -14.84 -2.48 -2.66
CA ARG A 166 -15.21 -1.07 -2.38
C ARG A 166 -14.42 -0.09 -3.25
N LEU A 167 -13.14 -0.32 -3.50
CA LEU A 167 -12.33 0.51 -4.39
C LEU A 167 -12.81 0.40 -5.85
N ARG A 168 -13.13 -0.81 -6.32
CA ARG A 168 -13.68 -1.06 -7.66
C ARG A 168 -15.04 -0.39 -7.87
N GLU A 169 -15.92 -0.47 -6.86
CA GLU A 169 -17.20 0.23 -6.86
C GLU A 169 -17.01 1.76 -6.85
N THR A 170 -16.09 2.25 -6.01
CA THR A 170 -15.76 3.68 -5.92
C THR A 170 -15.22 4.20 -7.25
N ASP A 171 -14.32 3.47 -7.93
CA ASP A 171 -13.79 3.85 -9.24
C ASP A 171 -14.89 3.88 -10.32
N ALA A 172 -15.77 2.88 -10.34
CA ALA A 172 -16.95 2.89 -11.22
C ALA A 172 -17.89 4.08 -10.94
N ASN A 173 -18.07 4.46 -9.67
CA ASN A 173 -18.88 5.61 -9.26
C ASN A 173 -18.18 6.96 -9.56
N LEU A 174 -16.86 7.05 -9.42
CA LEU A 174 -16.05 8.20 -9.85
C LEU A 174 -16.13 8.37 -11.37
N GLY A 175 -16.09 7.29 -12.15
CA GLY A 175 -16.30 7.31 -13.60
C GLY A 175 -17.68 7.86 -14.01
N LYS A 176 -18.75 7.47 -13.30
CA LYS A 176 -20.10 8.03 -13.49
C LYS A 176 -20.13 9.52 -13.15
N SER A 177 -19.63 9.89 -11.97
CA SER A 177 -19.58 11.28 -11.48
C SER A 177 -18.76 12.19 -12.39
N SER A 178 -17.61 11.72 -12.89
CA SER A 178 -16.77 12.44 -13.85
C SER A 178 -17.50 12.70 -15.19
N ARG A 179 -18.26 11.72 -15.70
CA ARG A 179 -19.11 11.91 -16.89
C ARG A 179 -20.21 12.94 -16.66
N ILE A 180 -20.91 12.87 -15.52
CA ILE A 180 -21.96 13.84 -15.15
C ILE A 180 -21.36 15.25 -15.03
N LEU A 181 -20.25 15.39 -14.30
CA LEU A 181 -19.58 16.67 -14.05
C LEU A 181 -19.01 17.27 -15.35
N THR A 182 -18.47 16.44 -16.26
CA THR A 182 -18.10 16.84 -17.63
C THR A 182 -19.31 17.31 -18.45
N GLY A 183 -20.46 16.63 -18.31
CA GLY A 183 -21.72 17.03 -18.92
C GLY A 183 -22.24 18.38 -18.41
N MET A 184 -22.20 18.59 -17.09
CA MET A 184 -22.55 19.86 -16.44
C MET A 184 -21.60 20.99 -16.87
N LEU A 185 -20.28 20.75 -16.91
CA LEU A 185 -19.30 21.72 -17.38
C LEU A 185 -19.54 22.11 -18.84
N ARG A 186 -19.76 21.14 -19.75
CA ARG A 186 -20.09 21.40 -21.15
C ARG A 186 -21.38 22.21 -21.27
N SER A 187 -22.44 21.82 -20.56
CA SER A 187 -23.72 22.52 -20.55
C SER A 187 -23.56 23.96 -20.06
N SER A 188 -22.83 24.20 -18.95
CA SER A 188 -22.60 25.54 -18.41
C SER A 188 -21.85 26.49 -19.36
N LYS A 189 -21.00 25.94 -20.24
CA LYS A 189 -20.29 26.69 -21.30
C LYS A 189 -21.25 27.06 -22.43
N LEU A 190 -22.13 26.14 -22.82
CA LEU A 190 -23.17 26.39 -23.83
C LEU A 190 -24.19 27.44 -23.36
N TRP A 191 -24.71 27.31 -22.13
CA TRP A 191 -25.63 28.28 -21.54
C TRP A 191 -25.02 29.69 -21.49
N ARG A 192 -23.77 29.85 -21.02
CA ARG A 192 -23.06 31.13 -21.04
C ARG A 192 -22.90 31.70 -22.45
N ARG A 193 -22.49 30.88 -23.44
CA ARG A 193 -22.26 31.37 -24.81
C ARG A 193 -23.56 31.75 -25.52
N GLN A 194 -24.67 31.07 -25.25
CA GLN A 194 -25.98 31.40 -25.82
C GLN A 194 -26.62 32.61 -25.10
N GLY A 195 -26.51 32.70 -23.78
CA GLY A 195 -26.96 33.86 -23.00
C GLY A 195 -26.28 35.17 -23.43
N LEU A 196 -24.96 35.14 -23.67
CA LEU A 196 -24.22 36.31 -24.17
C LEU A 196 -24.73 36.80 -25.53
N LYS A 197 -25.05 35.89 -26.45
CA LYS A 197 -25.63 36.25 -27.76
C LYS A 197 -27.02 36.89 -27.64
N ILE A 198 -27.87 36.34 -26.77
CA ILE A 198 -29.22 36.87 -26.52
C ILE A 198 -29.12 38.28 -25.94
N TRP A 199 -28.21 38.49 -24.99
CA TRP A 199 -27.98 39.80 -24.38
C TRP A 199 -27.45 40.84 -25.39
N LEU A 200 -26.48 40.48 -26.23
CA LEU A 200 -25.98 41.35 -27.30
C LEU A 200 -27.08 41.69 -28.35
N ALA A 201 -27.91 40.72 -28.72
CA ALA A 201 -29.02 40.95 -29.64
C ALA A 201 -30.07 41.91 -29.05
N ALA A 202 -30.40 41.77 -27.76
CA ALA A 202 -31.31 42.67 -27.05
C ALA A 202 -30.76 44.11 -26.97
N MET A 203 -29.47 44.26 -26.62
CA MET A 203 -28.78 45.56 -26.60
C MET A 203 -28.76 46.22 -27.99
N GLY A 204 -28.49 45.44 -29.05
CA GLY A 204 -28.54 45.91 -30.43
C GLY A 204 -29.92 46.38 -30.87
N PHE A 205 -30.99 45.64 -30.51
CA PHE A 205 -32.38 46.05 -30.76
C PHE A 205 -32.75 47.35 -30.03
N GLY A 206 -32.30 47.50 -28.77
CA GLY A 206 -32.49 48.74 -27.99
C GLY A 206 -31.82 49.95 -28.65
N LEU A 207 -30.55 49.82 -29.04
CA LEU A 207 -29.81 50.85 -29.76
C LEU A 207 -30.46 51.21 -31.11
N LEU A 208 -30.89 50.21 -31.89
CA LEU A 208 -31.56 50.43 -33.17
C LEU A 208 -32.89 51.19 -32.99
N SER A 209 -33.67 50.84 -31.96
CA SER A 209 -34.92 51.54 -31.62
C SER A 209 -34.68 53.00 -31.20
N LEU A 210 -33.55 53.27 -30.51
CA LEU A 210 -33.10 54.61 -30.14
C LEU A 210 -32.70 55.44 -31.37
N LEU A 211 -31.94 54.85 -32.30
CA LEU A 211 -31.55 55.50 -33.56
C LEU A 211 -32.75 55.78 -34.48
N LEU A 212 -33.73 54.87 -34.53
CA LEU A 212 -34.96 55.08 -35.29
C LEU A 212 -35.80 56.23 -34.71
N LYS A 213 -35.88 56.38 -33.38
CA LYS A 213 -36.50 57.55 -32.75
C LYS A 213 -35.77 58.85 -33.11
N ASN A 214 -34.44 58.89 -32.96
CA ASN A 214 -33.64 60.09 -33.25
C ASN A 214 -33.73 60.54 -34.71
N LYS A 215 -34.04 59.63 -35.66
CA LYS A 215 -34.20 59.97 -37.08
C LYS A 215 -35.58 60.57 -37.42
N GLN A 216 -36.54 60.55 -36.48
CA GLN A 216 -37.89 61.09 -36.68
C GLN A 216 -37.94 62.63 -36.53
N ASP A 217 -36.93 63.25 -35.92
CA ASP A 217 -36.92 64.66 -35.50
C ASP A 217 -36.34 65.65 -36.52
N HIS A 218 -36.18 65.25 -37.79
CA HIS A 218 -35.77 66.17 -38.87
C HIS A 218 -37.01 66.78 -39.58
N PRO A 219 -37.21 68.11 -39.54
CA PRO A 219 -38.35 68.75 -40.20
C PRO A 219 -38.21 68.70 -41.73
N LYS A 220 -39.31 68.36 -42.42
CA LYS A 220 -39.39 68.39 -43.89
C LYS A 220 -39.44 69.85 -44.37
N PRO A 221 -38.64 70.26 -45.38
CA PRO A 221 -38.79 71.57 -46.00
C PRO A 221 -40.06 71.64 -46.85
N ASN A 222 -40.73 72.79 -46.82
CA ASN A 222 -41.91 73.06 -47.63
C ASN A 222 -41.53 73.18 -49.11
N PHE A 223 -42.32 72.57 -50.01
CA PHE A 223 -42.28 72.88 -51.43
C PHE A 223 -43.67 73.23 -51.94
N ALA A 224 -43.77 74.34 -52.66
CA ALA A 224 -45.04 74.92 -53.09
C ALA A 224 -45.62 74.23 -54.33
N ARG A 225 -46.94 74.42 -54.48
CA ARG A 225 -47.80 73.85 -55.51
C ARG A 225 -47.57 74.49 -56.89
N CYS A 226 -47.45 73.67 -57.93
CA CYS A 226 -47.76 74.07 -59.31
C CYS A 226 -48.63 73.00 -59.99
N SER A 227 -49.63 73.47 -60.73
CA SER A 227 -50.65 72.68 -61.44
C SER A 227 -50.26 72.46 -62.91
N GLY A 228 -50.52 71.27 -63.44
CA GLY A 228 -50.35 70.91 -64.85
C GLY A 228 -51.18 69.65 -65.16
N SER A 229 -51.75 69.57 -66.36
CA SER A 229 -52.87 68.66 -66.65
C SER A 229 -52.52 67.53 -67.62
N LEU A 230 -53.35 66.49 -67.55
CA LEU A 230 -53.89 65.72 -68.67
C LEU A 230 -53.24 64.37 -69.07
N HIS A 231 -54.16 63.38 -69.13
CA HIS A 231 -54.33 62.31 -70.13
C HIS A 231 -54.16 60.84 -69.68
N HIS A 232 -55.16 60.06 -70.12
CA HIS A 232 -55.42 58.63 -69.93
C HIS A 232 -54.93 57.88 -71.21
N PRO A 233 -55.00 56.53 -71.41
CA PRO A 233 -55.86 55.57 -70.70
C PRO A 233 -55.38 54.09 -70.54
N HIS A 234 -56.32 53.26 -70.03
CA HIS A 234 -56.56 51.83 -70.34
C HIS A 234 -55.70 50.66 -69.75
N HIS A 235 -56.26 50.10 -68.66
CA HIS A 235 -56.86 48.73 -68.57
C HIS A 235 -56.10 47.46 -68.12
N ARG A 236 -56.87 46.64 -67.36
CA ARG A 236 -56.65 45.26 -66.86
C ARG A 236 -55.52 45.09 -65.82
N GLY A 237 -55.69 44.35 -64.72
CA GLY A 237 -56.85 43.62 -64.18
C GLY A 237 -56.38 42.49 -63.26
N GLY A 238 -57.02 42.25 -62.10
CA GLY A 238 -56.57 41.21 -61.17
C GLY A 238 -57.15 41.27 -59.75
N TYR A 239 -58.29 40.59 -59.57
CA TYR A 239 -58.81 39.92 -58.36
C TYR A 239 -57.77 39.52 -57.29
N PHE A 240 -58.02 39.29 -55.98
CA PHE A 240 -59.09 39.46 -54.97
C PHE A 240 -58.62 38.60 -53.75
N PHE A 241 -59.25 38.70 -52.57
CA PHE A 241 -58.95 37.95 -51.31
C PHE A 241 -57.64 38.34 -50.57
N PHE A 242 -57.59 38.79 -49.30
CA PHE A 242 -58.44 38.71 -48.09
C PHE A 242 -58.16 37.49 -47.16
N CYS A 243 -57.97 37.79 -45.87
CA CYS A 243 -57.78 36.93 -44.68
C CYS A 243 -56.37 36.36 -44.31
N PRO A 244 -56.12 36.07 -43.01
CA PRO A 244 -54.77 36.15 -42.43
C PRO A 244 -54.26 34.90 -41.68
N GLY A 245 -52.93 34.83 -41.52
CA GLY A 245 -52.24 34.23 -40.36
C GLY A 245 -52.23 32.70 -40.23
N THR A 246 -51.06 32.07 -40.41
CA THR A 246 -50.69 30.88 -39.62
C THR A 246 -49.16 30.66 -39.52
N LEU A 247 -48.73 30.40 -38.29
CA LEU A 247 -47.51 29.74 -37.80
C LEU A 247 -46.46 29.23 -38.81
N ILE A 248 -45.24 29.77 -38.68
CA ILE A 248 -44.00 29.11 -39.13
C ILE A 248 -43.56 28.11 -38.04
N SER A 249 -43.68 26.81 -38.32
CA SER A 249 -42.86 25.77 -37.68
C SER A 249 -42.95 24.46 -38.45
N LEU A 250 -41.86 24.00 -39.09
CA LEU A 250 -41.06 22.92 -38.52
C LEU A 250 -39.73 22.75 -39.25
N PHE A 251 -38.69 22.43 -38.49
CA PHE A 251 -37.35 22.07 -38.95
C PHE A 251 -37.17 20.55 -38.82
N CYS A 252 -36.85 19.83 -39.90
CA CYS A 252 -36.29 18.46 -39.92
C CYS A 252 -36.19 17.98 -41.38
N THR A 253 -35.20 17.24 -41.88
CA THR A 253 -33.81 16.89 -41.48
C THR A 253 -33.06 16.58 -42.81
N LYS A 254 -31.80 16.12 -42.97
CA LYS A 254 -30.74 15.54 -42.12
C LYS A 254 -29.38 15.68 -42.84
N ARG A 255 -28.26 15.55 -42.12
CA ARG A 255 -26.92 15.08 -42.59
C ARG A 255 -26.25 15.75 -43.81
N GLN A 256 -25.05 16.30 -43.57
CA GLN A 256 -23.89 15.97 -44.42
C GLN A 256 -22.60 15.84 -43.60
N GLN A 257 -21.98 14.68 -43.79
CA GLN A 257 -20.61 14.23 -43.49
C GLN A 257 -20.21 13.57 -44.83
N THR A 258 -19.03 13.70 -45.43
CA THR A 258 -17.69 14.12 -44.99
C THR A 258 -16.98 14.90 -46.11
N ALA A 259 -15.77 15.40 -45.85
CA ALA A 259 -15.00 16.26 -46.75
C ALA A 259 -14.05 15.47 -47.70
N CYS A 260 -13.67 16.10 -48.83
CA CYS A 260 -12.32 15.96 -49.41
C CYS A 260 -11.36 16.88 -48.59
N SER A 261 -10.04 16.74 -48.56
CA SER A 261 -9.10 16.17 -49.54
C SER A 261 -7.72 15.98 -48.88
N GLU A 262 -7.02 14.91 -49.22
CA GLU A 262 -5.67 14.90 -49.82
C GLU A 262 -5.45 13.57 -50.55
#